data_AF-A0A849EMH1-F1
#
_entry.id   AF-A0A849EMH1-F1
#
_cell.length_a   1.000
_cell.length_b   1.000
_cell.length_c   1.000
_cell.angle_alpha   90.00
_cell.angle_beta   90.00
_cell.angle_gamma   90.00
#
_symmetry.space_group_name_H-M   'P 1'
#
loop_
_entity.id
_entity.type
_entity.pdbx_description
1 polymer ?
#
loop_
_entity_poly.entity_id
_entity_poly.type
_entity_poly.pdbx_seq_one_letter_code
_entity_poly.pdbx_strand_id
1 'polypeptide(L)'
;MDIQETKFNYKILLAALAAVIIGILIAFYYSYAQSQTQIQYLEGEKGLLVRDLTLMKTEVDRLSALNEVNEIELQDSKFQVEQLLDSVGRLTFTIDKLQEFKSELRTLEARYDSIKLKNNLLRYNNKLLADKYDETRIMLEDLRGQSNSLAEAEALLRRKNQELSRELKMKSYLALVNSEGSGFRMRSGRPIKTNKASTIEKLRGCITIQADPNTTSIKEKVLYFQFLGPNMGIIEDNANVISVNGNIYSKRVTLVFKGEEMSVCDFITVPEGSLLAGTYTLNVFEDEKLLTTAEFQLK
;
A
#
# COMPACT_ATOMS: atom_id res chain seq x y z
N MET A 1 -54.16 120.04 12.78
CA MET A 1 -54.22 119.01 11.72
C MET A 1 -52.96 118.20 11.86
N ASP A 2 -52.97 117.03 12.52
CA ASP A 2 -51.79 116.15 12.55
C ASP A 2 -52.13 114.68 12.86
N ILE A 3 -53.32 114.24 12.42
CA ILE A 3 -53.81 112.85 12.59
C ILE A 3 -53.38 111.98 11.39
N GLN A 4 -52.71 112.56 10.40
CA GLN A 4 -52.37 111.89 9.13
C GLN A 4 -50.95 111.27 9.13
N GLU A 5 -50.00 111.81 9.92
CA GLU A 5 -48.63 111.26 10.01
C GLU A 5 -48.53 109.96 10.84
N THR A 6 -49.39 109.77 11.86
CA THR A 6 -49.38 108.57 12.70
C THR A 6 -49.91 107.31 11.99
N LYS A 7 -50.82 107.48 11.01
CA LYS A 7 -51.38 106.37 10.22
C LYS A 7 -50.42 105.81 9.17
N PHE A 8 -49.50 106.61 8.64
CA PHE A 8 -48.52 106.15 7.66
C PHE A 8 -47.38 105.36 8.33
N ASN A 9 -46.89 105.81 9.48
CA ASN A 9 -45.85 105.11 10.24
C ASN A 9 -46.31 103.74 10.77
N TYR A 10 -47.58 103.60 11.18
CA TYR A 10 -48.12 102.31 11.62
C TYR A 10 -48.22 101.29 10.48
N LYS A 11 -48.62 101.72 9.27
CA LYS A 11 -48.73 100.82 8.11
C LYS A 11 -47.37 100.31 7.62
N ILE A 12 -46.34 101.17 7.65
CA ILE A 12 -44.97 100.79 7.27
C ILE A 12 -44.37 99.84 8.31
N LEU A 13 -44.57 100.12 9.61
CA LEU A 13 -44.15 99.23 10.69
C LEU A 13 -44.82 97.85 10.58
N LEU A 14 -46.12 97.80 10.30
CA LEU A 14 -46.88 96.56 10.19
C LEU A 14 -46.49 95.75 8.94
N ALA A 15 -46.19 96.42 7.82
CA ALA A 15 -45.65 95.78 6.62
C ALA A 15 -44.23 95.22 6.83
N ALA A 16 -43.37 95.94 7.56
CA ALA A 16 -42.04 95.46 7.92
C ALA A 16 -42.10 94.24 8.86
N LEU A 17 -43.01 94.27 9.84
CA LEU A 17 -43.22 93.16 10.76
C LEU A 17 -43.76 91.91 10.04
N ALA A 18 -44.69 92.09 9.10
CA ALA A 18 -45.19 91.01 8.25
C ALA A 18 -44.08 90.41 7.36
N ALA A 19 -43.20 91.24 6.78
CA ALA A 19 -42.09 90.77 5.96
C ALA A 19 -41.07 89.93 6.76
N VAL A 20 -40.78 90.32 8.00
CA VAL A 20 -39.90 89.56 8.90
C VAL A 20 -40.52 88.22 9.27
N ILE A 21 -41.83 88.17 9.56
CA ILE A 21 -42.55 86.92 9.86
C ILE A 21 -42.51 85.97 8.66
N ILE A 22 -42.73 86.48 7.45
CA ILE A 22 -42.65 85.68 6.21
C ILE A 22 -41.22 85.17 5.98
N GLY A 23 -40.20 86.00 6.21
CA GLY A 23 -38.79 85.59 6.13
C GLY A 23 -38.43 84.47 7.11
N ILE A 24 -38.94 84.55 8.35
CA ILE A 24 -38.78 83.49 9.36
C ILE A 24 -39.49 82.21 8.91
N LEU A 25 -40.72 82.29 8.39
CA LEU A 25 -41.47 81.12 7.93
C LEU A 25 -40.82 80.45 6.72
N ILE A 26 -40.24 81.20 5.79
CA ILE A 26 -39.49 80.66 4.66
C ILE A 26 -38.21 79.99 5.15
N ALA A 27 -37.45 80.64 6.05
CA ALA A 27 -36.25 80.03 6.64
C ALA A 27 -36.59 78.77 7.45
N PHE A 28 -37.71 78.78 8.17
CA PHE A 28 -38.21 77.63 8.92
C PHE A 28 -38.65 76.51 7.98
N TYR A 29 -39.32 76.82 6.87
CA TYR A 29 -39.72 75.85 5.85
C TYR A 29 -38.51 75.20 5.16
N TYR A 30 -37.51 76.00 4.75
CA TYR A 30 -36.27 75.46 4.17
C TYR A 30 -35.46 74.64 5.18
N SER A 31 -35.34 75.11 6.43
CA SER A 31 -34.67 74.35 7.49
C SER A 31 -35.42 73.05 7.81
N TYR A 32 -36.75 73.08 7.81
CA TYR A 32 -37.58 71.90 8.07
C TYR A 32 -37.53 70.90 6.90
N ALA A 33 -37.57 71.37 5.66
CA ALA A 33 -37.46 70.52 4.47
C ALA A 33 -36.07 69.86 4.35
N GLN A 34 -35.00 70.60 4.66
CA GLN A 34 -33.64 70.06 4.68
C GLN A 34 -33.46 69.03 5.81
N SER A 35 -34.00 69.28 7.01
CA SER A 35 -34.03 68.27 8.07
C SER A 35 -34.86 67.04 7.70
N GLN A 36 -36.02 67.18 7.06
CA GLN A 36 -36.85 66.03 6.67
C GLN A 36 -36.17 65.14 5.63
N THR A 37 -35.48 65.71 4.64
CA THR A 37 -34.71 64.91 3.66
C THR A 37 -33.53 64.18 4.29
N GLN A 38 -32.80 64.82 5.21
CA GLN A 38 -31.74 64.16 5.97
C GLN A 38 -32.27 63.06 6.90
N ILE A 39 -33.41 63.31 7.57
CA ILE A 39 -34.08 62.32 8.43
C ILE A 39 -34.56 61.13 7.61
N GLN A 40 -35.24 61.34 6.48
CA GLN A 40 -35.68 60.24 5.60
C GLN A 40 -34.51 59.44 5.03
N TYR A 41 -33.41 60.09 4.64
CA TYR A 41 -32.19 59.43 4.18
C TYR A 41 -31.56 58.57 5.29
N LEU A 42 -31.43 59.13 6.51
CA LEU A 42 -30.90 58.42 7.69
C LEU A 42 -31.80 57.26 8.11
N GLU A 43 -33.13 57.41 8.03
CA GLU A 43 -34.11 56.38 8.36
C GLU A 43 -34.09 55.22 7.34
N GLY A 44 -33.95 55.54 6.04
CA GLY A 44 -33.76 54.55 4.98
C GLY A 44 -32.45 53.78 5.12
N GLU A 45 -31.34 54.49 5.40
CA GLU A 45 -30.02 53.87 5.57
C GLU A 45 -29.91 53.05 6.86
N LYS A 46 -30.59 53.50 7.93
CA LYS A 46 -30.82 52.70 9.15
C LYS A 46 -31.59 51.41 8.84
N GLY A 47 -32.65 51.49 8.05
CA GLY A 47 -33.44 50.32 7.66
C GLY A 47 -32.62 49.28 6.88
N LEU A 48 -31.75 49.74 5.97
CA LEU A 48 -30.81 48.86 5.25
C LEU A 48 -29.78 48.24 6.21
N LEU A 49 -29.19 49.03 7.10
CA LEU A 49 -28.20 48.54 8.06
C LEU A 49 -28.77 47.49 9.03
N VAL A 50 -29.99 47.72 9.53
CA VAL A 50 -30.70 46.74 10.37
C VAL A 50 -30.96 45.44 9.61
N ARG A 51 -31.35 45.53 8.33
CA ARG A 51 -31.55 44.35 7.49
C ARG A 51 -30.26 43.57 7.28
N ASP A 52 -29.16 44.25 6.97
CA ASP A 52 -27.87 43.61 6.72
C ASP A 52 -27.29 42.96 7.99
N LEU A 53 -27.39 43.65 9.14
CA LEU A 53 -27.04 43.07 10.45
C LEU A 53 -27.91 41.85 10.81
N THR A 54 -29.21 41.88 10.47
CA THR A 54 -30.11 40.75 10.71
C THR A 54 -29.74 39.55 9.84
N LEU A 55 -29.42 39.78 8.56
CA LEU A 55 -28.96 38.72 7.65
C LEU A 55 -27.64 38.11 8.16
N MET A 56 -26.70 38.94 8.60
CA MET A 56 -25.44 38.46 9.14
C MET A 56 -25.63 37.65 10.42
N LYS A 57 -26.53 38.08 11.32
CA LYS A 57 -26.92 37.29 12.51
C LYS A 57 -27.44 35.90 12.12
N THR A 58 -28.35 35.82 11.16
CA THR A 58 -28.91 34.53 10.74
C THR A 58 -27.86 33.59 10.13
N GLU A 59 -26.89 34.14 9.41
CA GLU A 59 -25.83 33.35 8.80
C GLU A 59 -24.80 32.88 9.83
N VAL A 60 -24.50 33.70 10.85
CA VAL A 60 -23.67 33.30 12.01
C VAL A 60 -24.37 32.22 12.84
N ASP A 61 -25.67 32.38 13.12
CA ASP A 61 -26.46 31.37 13.84
C ASP A 61 -26.48 30.03 13.08
N ARG A 62 -26.60 30.05 11.76
CA ARG A 62 -26.52 28.84 10.92
C ARG A 62 -25.18 28.13 11.03
N LEU A 63 -24.06 28.87 11.05
CA LEU A 63 -22.73 28.29 11.20
C LEU A 63 -22.49 27.74 12.62
N SER A 64 -23.06 28.38 13.65
CA SER A 64 -22.97 27.88 15.04
C SER A 64 -23.68 26.55 15.23
N ALA A 65 -24.85 26.36 14.59
CA ALA A 65 -25.64 25.14 14.69
C ALA A 65 -24.97 23.92 14.04
N LEU A 66 -23.98 24.13 13.16
CA LEU A 66 -23.24 23.07 12.47
C LEU A 66 -22.06 22.51 13.30
N ASN A 67 -21.80 23.00 14.53
CA ASN A 67 -20.70 22.53 15.41
C ASN A 67 -19.30 22.56 14.76
N GLU A 68 -19.12 23.32 13.68
CA GLU A 68 -17.99 23.18 12.75
C GLU A 68 -16.91 24.28 12.92
N VAL A 69 -17.12 25.28 13.79
CA VAL A 69 -16.22 26.44 13.97
C VAL A 69 -15.94 26.69 15.45
N ASN A 70 -14.73 27.18 15.76
CA ASN A 70 -14.28 27.58 17.09
C ASN A 70 -15.35 28.43 17.81
N GLU A 71 -15.97 27.84 18.83
CA GLU A 71 -17.16 28.36 19.51
C GLU A 71 -16.91 29.76 20.12
N ILE A 72 -15.66 30.02 20.50
CA ILE A 72 -15.22 31.25 21.17
C ILE A 72 -15.23 32.47 20.21
N GLU A 73 -14.67 32.36 19.00
CA GLU A 73 -14.61 33.49 18.04
C GLU A 73 -15.99 33.80 17.45
N LEU A 74 -16.83 32.78 17.32
CA LEU A 74 -18.19 32.92 16.80
C LEU A 74 -19.12 33.56 17.82
N GLN A 75 -18.98 33.22 19.11
CA GLN A 75 -19.71 33.87 20.21
C GLN A 75 -19.33 35.36 20.34
N ASP A 76 -18.04 35.69 20.24
CA ASP A 76 -17.58 37.10 20.25
C ASP A 76 -18.15 37.90 19.08
N SER A 77 -18.14 37.32 17.87
CA SER A 77 -18.75 37.93 16.68
C SER A 77 -20.26 38.12 16.84
N LYS A 78 -20.97 37.13 17.41
CA LYS A 78 -22.41 37.22 17.69
C LYS A 78 -22.74 38.32 18.70
N PHE A 79 -21.95 38.42 19.77
CA PHE A 79 -22.09 39.46 20.79
C PHE A 79 -21.89 40.86 20.21
N GLN A 80 -20.90 41.04 19.33
CA GLN A 80 -20.67 42.31 18.63
C GLN A 80 -21.83 42.67 17.69
N VAL A 81 -22.39 41.70 16.94
CA VAL A 81 -23.59 41.93 16.11
C VAL A 81 -24.79 42.36 16.96
N GLU A 82 -24.99 41.73 18.13
CA GLU A 82 -26.08 42.08 19.04
C GLU A 82 -25.90 43.47 19.67
N GLN A 83 -24.67 43.83 20.07
CA GLN A 83 -24.35 45.18 20.54
C GLN A 83 -24.58 46.25 19.48
N LEU A 84 -24.22 45.98 18.22
CA LEU A 84 -24.43 46.90 17.11
C LEU A 84 -25.92 47.07 16.78
N LEU A 85 -26.69 45.99 16.79
CA LEU A 85 -28.16 46.04 16.62
C LEU A 85 -28.84 46.87 17.72
N ASP A 86 -28.45 46.69 18.99
CA ASP A 86 -29.01 47.44 20.11
C ASP A 86 -28.61 48.93 20.06
N SER A 87 -27.38 49.22 19.63
CA SER A 87 -26.86 50.58 19.44
C SER A 87 -27.54 51.32 18.27
N VAL A 88 -27.83 50.61 17.17
CA VAL A 88 -28.58 51.14 16.02
C VAL A 88 -30.07 51.35 16.37
N GLY A 89 -30.64 50.51 17.24
CA GLY A 89 -32.03 50.62 17.70
C GLY A 89 -32.31 51.84 18.59
N ARG A 90 -31.34 52.26 19.42
CA ARG A 90 -31.55 53.20 20.54
C ARG A 90 -31.09 54.65 20.36
N LEU A 91 -30.37 55.02 19.29
CA LEU A 91 -29.72 56.35 19.17
C LEU A 91 -30.33 57.29 18.10
N THR A 92 -30.26 58.59 18.40
CA THR A 92 -30.45 59.70 17.44
C THR A 92 -29.31 59.70 16.42
N PHE A 93 -29.64 59.41 15.17
CA PHE A 93 -28.69 59.22 14.07
C PHE A 93 -27.94 60.52 13.74
N THR A 94 -26.63 60.54 14.00
CA THR A 94 -25.69 61.55 13.49
C THR A 94 -24.84 60.91 12.39
N ILE A 95 -24.49 61.67 11.34
CA ILE A 95 -23.79 61.17 10.15
C ILE A 95 -22.47 60.47 10.51
N ASP A 96 -21.74 60.98 11.50
CA ASP A 96 -20.46 60.42 11.95
C ASP A 96 -20.60 59.00 12.52
N LYS A 97 -21.64 58.73 13.32
CA LYS A 97 -21.89 57.40 13.91
C LYS A 97 -22.28 56.36 12.86
N LEU A 98 -23.01 56.78 11.82
CA LEU A 98 -23.34 55.90 10.70
C LEU A 98 -22.07 55.49 9.92
N GLN A 99 -21.12 56.41 9.77
CA GLN A 99 -19.85 56.12 9.10
C GLN A 99 -18.97 55.18 9.92
N GLU A 100 -18.94 55.34 11.25
CA GLU A 100 -18.29 54.44 12.19
C GLU A 100 -18.88 53.02 12.12
N PHE A 101 -20.20 52.87 12.23
CA PHE A 101 -20.86 51.57 12.13
C PHE A 101 -20.70 50.89 10.77
N LYS A 102 -20.66 51.64 9.67
CA LYS A 102 -20.33 51.09 8.35
C LYS A 102 -18.90 50.55 8.29
N SER A 103 -17.95 51.22 8.96
CA SER A 103 -16.56 50.75 9.03
C SER A 103 -16.47 49.45 9.85
N GLU A 104 -17.14 49.41 11.00
CA GLU A 104 -17.19 48.21 11.84
C GLU A 104 -17.86 47.03 11.12
N LEU A 105 -18.98 47.25 10.43
CA LEU A 105 -19.65 46.24 9.63
C LEU A 105 -18.69 45.63 8.59
N ARG A 106 -17.95 46.46 7.85
CA ARG A 106 -16.96 45.99 6.86
C ARG A 106 -15.85 45.15 7.49
N THR A 107 -15.37 45.53 8.68
CA THR A 107 -14.37 44.74 9.40
C THR A 107 -14.92 43.39 9.86
N LEU A 108 -16.20 43.36 10.24
CA LEU A 108 -16.88 42.15 10.67
C LEU A 108 -17.18 41.21 9.50
N GLU A 109 -17.60 41.75 8.36
CA GLU A 109 -17.73 41.01 7.08
C GLU A 109 -16.41 40.35 6.67
N ALA A 110 -15.29 41.10 6.71
CA ALA A 110 -13.98 40.56 6.37
C ALA A 110 -13.53 39.43 7.32
N ARG A 111 -13.82 39.55 8.63
CA ARG A 111 -13.55 38.48 9.60
C ARG A 111 -14.42 37.26 9.35
N TYR A 112 -15.71 37.46 9.08
CA TYR A 112 -16.66 36.40 8.76
C TYR A 112 -16.20 35.61 7.53
N ASP A 113 -15.81 36.30 6.45
CA ASP A 113 -15.32 35.66 5.22
C ASP A 113 -14.05 34.84 5.46
N SER A 114 -13.11 35.37 6.27
CA SER A 114 -11.91 34.63 6.68
C SER A 114 -12.25 33.37 7.47
N ILE A 115 -13.18 33.45 8.43
CA ILE A 115 -13.61 32.30 9.24
C ILE A 115 -14.28 31.25 8.36
N LYS A 116 -15.16 31.68 7.45
CA LYS A 116 -15.84 30.81 6.48
C LYS A 116 -14.85 30.06 5.58
N LEU A 117 -13.82 30.75 5.08
CA LEU A 117 -12.77 30.14 4.27
C LEU A 117 -11.99 29.07 5.06
N LYS A 118 -11.55 29.40 6.28
CA LYS A 118 -10.84 28.46 7.16
C LYS A 118 -11.69 27.24 7.49
N ASN A 119 -12.97 27.45 7.78
CA ASN A 119 -13.91 26.37 8.06
C ASN A 119 -14.04 25.43 6.85
N ASN A 120 -14.28 25.96 5.65
CA ASN A 120 -14.37 25.15 4.43
C ASN A 120 -13.09 24.33 4.19
N LEU A 121 -11.92 24.93 4.43
CA LEU A 121 -10.64 24.23 4.33
C LEU A 121 -10.51 23.10 5.37
N LEU A 122 -10.87 23.36 6.63
CA LEU A 122 -10.85 22.35 7.69
C LEU A 122 -11.81 21.19 7.39
N ARG A 123 -13.01 21.47 6.87
CA ARG A 123 -13.97 20.45 6.45
C ARG A 123 -13.43 19.58 5.32
N TYR A 124 -12.82 20.21 4.31
CA TYR A 124 -12.18 19.49 3.22
C TYR A 124 -11.05 18.58 3.73
N ASN A 125 -10.18 19.10 4.60
CA ASN A 125 -9.07 18.33 5.18
C ASN A 125 -9.56 17.19 6.07
N ASN A 126 -10.59 17.40 6.90
CA ASN A 126 -11.16 16.34 7.73
C ASN A 126 -11.78 15.24 6.87
N LYS A 127 -12.49 15.60 5.79
CA LYS A 127 -13.02 14.61 4.84
C LYS A 127 -11.89 13.80 4.19
N LEU A 128 -10.85 14.48 3.68
CA LEU A 128 -9.70 13.83 3.08
C LEU A 128 -8.97 12.91 4.08
N LEU A 129 -8.88 13.33 5.35
CA LEU A 129 -8.26 12.54 6.40
C LEU A 129 -9.10 11.30 6.76
N ALA A 130 -10.43 11.44 6.81
CA ALA A 130 -11.34 10.32 7.02
C ALA A 130 -11.24 9.29 5.87
N ASP A 131 -11.24 9.76 4.62
CA ASP A 131 -11.09 8.89 3.44
C ASP A 131 -9.76 8.12 3.50
N LYS A 132 -8.64 8.81 3.80
CA LYS A 132 -7.33 8.17 3.97
C LYS A 132 -7.27 7.19 5.13
N TYR A 133 -7.98 7.48 6.22
CA TYR A 133 -8.05 6.59 7.38
C TYR A 133 -8.77 5.29 7.03
N ASP A 134 -9.90 5.37 6.32
CA ASP A 134 -10.66 4.20 5.87
C ASP A 134 -9.84 3.36 4.86
N GLU A 135 -9.16 3.99 3.91
CA GLU A 135 -8.23 3.28 2.99
C GLU A 135 -7.12 2.55 3.76
N THR A 136 -6.51 3.23 4.74
CA THR A 136 -5.43 2.65 5.55
C THR A 136 -5.95 1.47 6.38
N ARG A 137 -7.17 1.56 6.92
CA ARG A 137 -7.80 0.48 7.68
C ARG A 137 -8.03 -0.75 6.81
N ILE A 138 -8.57 -0.58 5.60
CA ILE A 138 -8.79 -1.67 4.65
C ILE A 138 -7.46 -2.33 4.27
N MET A 139 -6.43 -1.54 3.97
CA MET A 139 -5.10 -2.06 3.65
C MET A 139 -4.51 -2.86 4.82
N LEU A 140 -4.71 -2.41 6.07
CA LEU A 140 -4.22 -3.11 7.25
C LEU A 140 -4.94 -4.46 7.47
N GLU A 141 -6.25 -4.51 7.22
CA GLU A 141 -7.02 -5.75 7.29
C GLU A 141 -6.58 -6.75 6.22
N ASP A 142 -6.36 -6.29 4.99
CA ASP A 142 -5.83 -7.13 3.90
C ASP A 142 -4.43 -7.68 4.21
N LEU A 143 -3.51 -6.82 4.68
CA LEU A 143 -2.17 -7.23 5.09
C LEU A 143 -2.20 -8.26 6.23
N ARG A 144 -3.10 -8.09 7.21
CA ARG A 144 -3.28 -9.08 8.29
C ARG A 144 -3.81 -10.41 7.76
N GLY A 145 -4.77 -10.38 6.83
CA GLY A 145 -5.28 -11.58 6.16
C GLY A 145 -4.18 -12.34 5.41
N GLN A 146 -3.39 -11.62 4.61
CA GLN A 146 -2.25 -12.19 3.88
C GLN A 146 -1.19 -12.76 4.82
N SER A 147 -0.84 -12.04 5.91
CA SER A 147 0.13 -12.53 6.89
C SER A 147 -0.31 -13.82 7.58
N ASN A 148 -1.61 -13.95 7.90
CA ASN A 148 -2.14 -15.17 8.51
C ASN A 148 -2.09 -16.34 7.52
N SER A 149 -2.49 -16.12 6.27
CA SER A 149 -2.39 -17.12 5.20
C SER A 149 -0.95 -17.57 4.98
N LEU A 150 0.01 -16.63 4.97
CA LEU A 150 1.42 -16.94 4.81
C LEU A 150 1.95 -17.77 5.99
N ALA A 151 1.57 -17.43 7.23
CA ALA A 151 1.96 -18.18 8.42
C ALA A 151 1.41 -19.62 8.41
N GLU A 152 0.17 -19.81 7.95
CA GLU A 152 -0.42 -21.14 7.79
C GLU A 152 0.30 -21.96 6.71
N ALA A 153 0.61 -21.34 5.56
CA ALA A 153 1.36 -21.97 4.49
C ALA A 153 2.78 -22.37 4.95
N GLU A 154 3.47 -21.50 5.68
CA GLU A 154 4.78 -21.79 6.24
C GLU A 154 4.72 -22.94 7.26
N ALA A 155 3.72 -22.94 8.14
CA ALA A 155 3.52 -24.01 9.11
C ALA A 155 3.27 -25.37 8.43
N LEU A 156 2.47 -25.39 7.35
CA LEU A 156 2.22 -26.60 6.56
C LEU A 156 3.51 -27.10 5.89
N LEU A 157 4.30 -26.21 5.28
CA LEU A 157 5.57 -26.56 4.65
C LEU A 157 6.58 -27.11 5.67
N ARG A 158 6.68 -26.49 6.86
CA ARG A 158 7.53 -26.99 7.94
C ARG A 158 7.11 -28.39 8.39
N ARG A 159 5.82 -28.67 8.51
CA ARG A 159 5.31 -30.02 8.84
C ARG A 159 5.68 -31.04 7.76
N LYS A 160 5.44 -30.72 6.48
CA LYS A 160 5.82 -31.59 5.35
C LYS A 160 7.33 -31.87 5.31
N ASN A 161 8.17 -30.85 5.52
CA ASN A 161 9.62 -31.03 5.57
C ASN A 161 10.06 -31.91 6.75
N GLN A 162 9.43 -31.77 7.91
CA GLN A 162 9.71 -32.63 9.06
C GLN A 162 9.29 -34.08 8.81
N GLU A 163 8.12 -34.30 8.20
CA GLU A 163 7.63 -35.62 7.81
C GLU A 163 8.59 -36.28 6.81
N LEU A 164 8.93 -35.59 5.72
CA LEU A 164 9.89 -36.07 4.73
C LEU A 164 11.26 -36.35 5.35
N SER A 165 11.73 -35.48 6.25
CA SER A 165 13.01 -35.70 6.96
C SER A 165 12.97 -36.94 7.86
N ARG A 166 11.81 -37.25 8.47
CA ARG A 166 11.65 -38.47 9.27
C ARG A 166 11.61 -39.70 8.36
N GLU A 167 10.91 -39.64 7.24
CA GLU A 167 10.92 -40.72 6.24
C GLU A 167 12.32 -41.01 5.72
N LEU A 168 13.10 -39.97 5.39
CA LEU A 168 14.49 -40.10 4.98
C LEU A 168 15.39 -40.68 6.08
N LYS A 169 15.15 -40.35 7.35
CA LYS A 169 15.86 -40.96 8.49
C LYS A 169 15.48 -42.44 8.70
N MET A 170 14.25 -42.82 8.38
CA MET A 170 13.80 -44.22 8.46
C MET A 170 14.29 -45.05 7.26
N LYS A 171 14.47 -44.45 6.08
CA LYS A 171 15.13 -45.09 4.94
C LYS A 171 16.63 -45.27 5.22
N SER A 172 17.00 -46.46 5.71
CA SER A 172 18.40 -46.88 5.77
C SER A 172 18.92 -47.15 4.35
N TYR A 173 19.83 -46.28 3.90
CA TYR A 173 20.56 -46.43 2.64
C TYR A 173 21.74 -47.39 2.83
N LEU A 174 22.09 -48.12 1.77
CA LEU A 174 23.24 -49.01 1.76
C LEU A 174 24.55 -48.21 1.88
N ALA A 175 25.46 -48.69 2.73
CA ALA A 175 26.82 -48.17 2.80
C ALA A 175 27.69 -48.88 1.76
N LEU A 176 28.22 -48.12 0.80
CA LEU A 176 29.02 -48.66 -0.31
C LEU A 176 30.49 -48.25 -0.17
N VAL A 177 31.39 -49.20 -0.45
CA VAL A 177 32.83 -48.99 -0.55
C VAL A 177 33.38 -49.66 -1.81
N ASN A 178 34.64 -49.35 -2.15
CA ASN A 178 35.37 -49.98 -3.25
C ASN A 178 34.63 -49.94 -4.60
N SER A 179 34.08 -48.78 -4.97
CA SER A 179 33.49 -48.59 -6.28
C SER A 179 34.58 -48.53 -7.35
N GLU A 180 34.45 -49.38 -8.38
CA GLU A 180 35.38 -49.43 -9.51
C GLU A 180 34.60 -49.51 -10.83
N GLY A 181 34.94 -48.65 -11.79
CA GLY A 181 34.51 -48.75 -13.18
C GLY A 181 35.63 -49.35 -14.05
N SER A 182 35.26 -50.20 -15.01
CA SER A 182 36.24 -50.87 -15.88
C SER A 182 35.68 -51.24 -17.24
N GLY A 183 36.50 -51.09 -18.28
CA GLY A 183 36.19 -51.50 -19.64
C GLY A 183 36.59 -52.95 -19.96
N PHE A 184 35.74 -53.63 -20.72
CA PHE A 184 35.97 -55.00 -21.18
C PHE A 184 35.69 -55.11 -22.69
N ARG A 185 36.59 -55.81 -23.37
CA ARG A 185 36.38 -56.28 -24.75
C ARG A 185 36.00 -57.74 -24.77
N MET A 186 35.23 -58.19 -25.74
CA MET A 186 34.86 -59.59 -25.87
C MET A 186 35.82 -60.27 -26.86
N ARG A 187 36.47 -61.36 -26.45
CA ARG A 187 37.27 -62.20 -27.34
C ARG A 187 36.79 -63.64 -27.24
N SER A 188 36.25 -64.17 -28.33
CA SER A 188 35.72 -65.54 -28.38
C SER A 188 34.72 -65.81 -27.24
N GLY A 189 33.85 -64.84 -26.95
CA GLY A 189 32.87 -64.90 -25.87
C GLY A 189 33.41 -64.65 -24.45
N ARG A 190 34.72 -64.49 -24.26
CA ARG A 190 35.32 -64.20 -22.94
C ARG A 190 35.59 -62.70 -22.76
N PRO A 191 35.17 -62.08 -21.65
CA PRO A 191 35.49 -60.69 -21.36
C PRO A 191 36.95 -60.55 -20.94
N ILE A 192 37.68 -59.62 -21.55
CA ILE A 192 39.07 -59.28 -21.22
C ILE A 192 39.13 -57.80 -20.84
N LYS A 193 39.64 -57.49 -19.64
CA LYS A 193 39.81 -56.11 -19.17
C LYS A 193 40.76 -55.36 -20.10
N THR A 194 40.35 -54.18 -20.55
CA THR A 194 41.14 -53.31 -21.42
C THR A 194 40.82 -51.86 -21.08
N ASN A 195 41.79 -50.97 -21.26
CA ASN A 195 41.56 -49.53 -21.19
C ASN A 195 41.44 -48.90 -22.58
N LYS A 196 41.63 -49.65 -23.67
CA LYS A 196 41.54 -49.10 -25.04
C LYS A 196 40.09 -48.83 -25.42
N ALA A 197 39.69 -47.55 -25.42
CA ALA A 197 38.33 -47.05 -25.63
C ALA A 197 37.68 -47.65 -26.89
N SER A 198 38.42 -47.66 -28.00
CA SER A 198 37.91 -48.12 -29.29
C SER A 198 37.54 -49.61 -29.37
N THR A 199 37.95 -50.41 -28.37
CA THR A 199 37.75 -51.88 -28.36
C THR A 199 36.80 -52.35 -27.27
N ILE A 200 36.27 -51.43 -26.46
CA ILE A 200 35.40 -51.77 -25.35
C ILE A 200 33.98 -52.01 -25.87
N GLU A 201 33.41 -53.14 -25.47
CA GLU A 201 32.03 -53.52 -25.74
C GLU A 201 31.19 -53.51 -24.47
N LYS A 202 31.83 -53.64 -23.30
CA LYS A 202 31.14 -53.67 -22.00
C LYS A 202 31.84 -52.78 -20.99
N LEU A 203 31.07 -51.89 -20.37
CA LEU A 203 31.51 -51.12 -19.20
C LEU A 203 30.92 -51.78 -17.96
N ARG A 204 31.79 -52.25 -17.06
CA ARG A 204 31.41 -52.91 -15.81
C ARG A 204 31.62 -51.95 -14.65
N GLY A 205 30.64 -51.86 -13.78
CA GLY A 205 30.73 -51.22 -12.47
C GLY A 205 30.71 -52.31 -11.41
N CYS A 206 31.64 -52.24 -10.46
CA CYS A 206 31.68 -53.10 -9.29
C CYS A 206 31.61 -52.23 -8.04
N ILE A 207 30.84 -52.67 -7.06
CA ILE A 207 30.71 -52.04 -5.75
C ILE A 207 30.71 -53.10 -4.66
N THR A 208 31.20 -52.75 -3.48
CA THR A 208 31.09 -53.57 -2.28
C THR A 208 30.10 -52.91 -1.32
N ILE A 209 29.03 -53.63 -0.98
CA ILE A 209 28.07 -53.23 0.03
C ILE A 209 28.63 -53.66 1.38
N GLN A 210 28.83 -52.73 2.30
CA GLN A 210 29.32 -53.03 3.64
C GLN A 210 28.27 -53.80 4.46
N ALA A 211 28.75 -54.61 5.41
CA ALA A 211 27.88 -55.25 6.37
C ALA A 211 27.13 -54.21 7.22
N ASP A 212 25.84 -54.43 7.44
CA ASP A 212 25.02 -53.63 8.35
C ASP A 212 24.39 -54.58 9.41
N PRO A 213 24.98 -54.65 10.62
CA PRO A 213 24.50 -55.55 11.67
C PRO A 213 23.09 -55.19 12.19
N ASN A 214 22.56 -54.01 11.87
CA ASN A 214 21.19 -53.63 12.22
C ASN A 214 20.15 -54.14 11.22
N THR A 215 20.57 -54.73 10.10
CA THR A 215 19.67 -55.34 9.13
C THR A 215 19.22 -56.71 9.62
N THR A 216 18.07 -56.75 10.30
CA THR A 216 17.48 -57.97 10.88
C THR A 216 16.64 -58.78 9.88
N SER A 217 16.35 -58.23 8.70
CA SER A 217 15.51 -58.87 7.67
C SER A 217 16.15 -58.80 6.29
N ILE A 218 15.89 -59.83 5.48
CA ILE A 218 16.27 -59.86 4.06
C ILE A 218 15.47 -58.77 3.33
N LYS A 219 16.18 -57.83 2.67
CA LYS A 219 15.56 -56.71 1.95
C LYS A 219 15.96 -56.76 0.48
N GLU A 220 14.99 -56.64 -0.40
CA GLU A 220 15.24 -56.32 -1.80
C GLU A 220 15.65 -54.85 -1.90
N LYS A 221 16.78 -54.60 -2.56
CA LYS A 221 17.34 -53.27 -2.77
C LYS A 221 17.59 -53.07 -4.26
N VAL A 222 17.41 -51.85 -4.73
CA VAL A 222 17.60 -51.48 -6.13
C VAL A 222 18.67 -50.39 -6.18
N LEU A 223 19.75 -50.67 -6.89
CA LEU A 223 20.81 -49.73 -7.19
C LEU A 223 20.69 -49.26 -8.64
N TYR A 224 21.05 -48.02 -8.88
CA TYR A 224 21.13 -47.45 -10.22
C TYR A 224 22.57 -47.07 -10.53
N PHE A 225 23.11 -47.62 -11.61
CA PHE A 225 24.42 -47.24 -12.11
C PHE A 225 24.24 -46.21 -13.22
N GLN A 226 25.01 -45.14 -13.14
CA GLN A 226 25.10 -44.11 -14.15
C GLN A 226 26.56 -44.01 -14.58
N PHE A 227 26.81 -44.40 -15.83
CA PHE A 227 28.11 -44.22 -16.46
C PHE A 227 28.10 -42.91 -17.22
N LEU A 228 29.05 -42.03 -16.91
CA LEU A 228 29.26 -40.76 -17.59
C LEU A 228 30.51 -40.85 -18.46
N GLY A 229 30.39 -40.35 -19.69
CA GLY A 229 31.53 -40.17 -20.59
C GLY A 229 32.38 -38.93 -20.24
N PRO A 230 33.46 -38.67 -21.00
CA PRO A 230 34.35 -37.54 -20.76
C PRO A 230 33.69 -36.16 -20.89
N ASN A 231 32.55 -36.09 -21.59
CA ASN A 231 31.72 -34.89 -21.74
C ASN A 231 30.60 -34.81 -20.69
N MET A 232 30.63 -35.64 -19.65
CA MET A 232 29.58 -35.80 -18.64
C MET A 232 28.22 -36.26 -19.21
N GLY A 233 28.18 -36.76 -20.45
CA GLY A 233 26.98 -37.37 -21.02
C GLY A 233 26.76 -38.78 -20.47
N ILE A 234 25.50 -39.15 -20.24
CA ILE A 234 25.12 -40.49 -19.77
C ILE A 234 25.31 -41.50 -20.89
N ILE A 235 25.94 -42.62 -20.59
CA ILE A 235 26.15 -43.73 -21.52
C ILE A 235 24.98 -44.71 -21.39
N GLU A 236 24.35 -45.03 -22.51
CA GLU A 236 23.17 -45.88 -22.58
C GLU A 236 23.55 -47.37 -22.61
N ASP A 237 22.70 -48.24 -22.07
CA ASP A 237 22.87 -49.70 -22.18
C ASP A 237 22.16 -50.19 -23.45
N ASN A 238 22.94 -50.39 -24.52
CA ASN A 238 22.43 -50.82 -25.82
C ASN A 238 21.22 -49.98 -26.32
N ALA A 239 21.38 -48.65 -26.31
CA ALA A 239 20.36 -47.66 -26.66
C ALA A 239 19.12 -47.62 -25.74
N ASN A 240 19.25 -48.13 -24.51
CA ASN A 240 18.21 -48.00 -23.47
C ASN A 240 18.74 -47.17 -22.30
N VAL A 241 17.86 -46.33 -21.77
CA VAL A 241 18.07 -45.58 -20.53
C VAL A 241 16.93 -45.84 -19.57
N ILE A 242 17.23 -45.74 -18.28
CA ILE A 242 16.25 -45.91 -17.20
C ILE A 242 15.94 -44.54 -16.64
N SER A 243 14.68 -44.11 -16.76
CA SER A 243 14.20 -42.85 -16.18
C SER A 243 13.38 -43.13 -14.93
N VAL A 244 13.81 -42.62 -13.77
CA VAL A 244 13.08 -42.72 -12.50
C VAL A 244 13.03 -41.35 -11.86
N ASN A 245 11.83 -40.85 -11.57
CA ASN A 245 11.58 -39.54 -10.95
C ASN A 245 12.30 -38.36 -11.64
N GLY A 246 12.48 -38.45 -12.97
CA GLY A 246 13.17 -37.42 -13.76
C GLY A 246 14.69 -37.57 -13.85
N ASN A 247 15.29 -38.52 -13.10
CA ASN A 247 16.71 -38.86 -13.21
C ASN A 247 16.92 -39.96 -14.26
N ILE A 248 18.01 -39.84 -15.03
CA ILE A 248 18.37 -40.79 -16.09
C ILE A 248 19.58 -41.63 -15.63
N TYR A 249 19.45 -42.94 -15.75
CA TYR A 249 20.45 -43.93 -15.35
C TYR A 249 20.77 -44.89 -16.50
N SER A 250 21.99 -45.44 -16.48
CA SER A 250 22.47 -46.40 -17.49
C SER A 250 21.97 -47.82 -17.21
N LYS A 251 21.89 -48.22 -15.94
CA LYS A 251 21.52 -49.59 -15.54
C LYS A 251 20.78 -49.61 -14.19
N ARG A 252 19.83 -50.52 -14.05
CA ARG A 252 19.15 -50.84 -12.78
C ARG A 252 19.60 -52.23 -12.35
N VAL A 253 20.11 -52.33 -11.12
CA VAL A 253 20.63 -53.54 -10.51
C VAL A 253 19.77 -53.87 -9.29
N THR A 254 19.03 -54.98 -9.34
CA THR A 254 18.24 -55.47 -8.21
C THR A 254 19.02 -56.52 -7.46
N LEU A 255 19.10 -56.41 -6.13
CA LEU A 255 19.84 -57.32 -5.28
C LEU A 255 19.07 -57.61 -3.99
N VAL A 256 19.38 -58.76 -3.39
CA VAL A 256 18.80 -59.20 -2.12
C VAL A 256 19.86 -59.07 -1.03
N PHE A 257 19.73 -58.06 -0.17
CA PHE A 257 20.68 -57.76 0.89
C PHE A 257 20.24 -58.42 2.21
N LYS A 258 21.17 -59.16 2.84
CA LYS A 258 20.92 -59.93 4.07
C LYS A 258 21.65 -59.35 5.30
N GLY A 259 22.26 -58.18 5.19
CA GLY A 259 23.06 -57.56 6.25
C GLY A 259 24.56 -57.91 6.23
N GLU A 260 24.97 -58.85 5.38
CA GLU A 260 26.37 -59.27 5.21
C GLU A 260 27.05 -58.49 4.09
N GLU A 261 28.37 -58.34 4.20
CA GLU A 261 29.18 -57.71 3.14
C GLU A 261 29.07 -58.51 1.84
N MET A 262 28.77 -57.83 0.73
CA MET A 262 28.67 -58.47 -0.58
C MET A 262 29.20 -57.56 -1.68
N SER A 263 29.86 -58.16 -2.67
CA SER A 263 30.31 -57.44 -3.86
C SER A 263 29.36 -57.68 -5.03
N VAL A 264 28.93 -56.60 -5.67
CA VAL A 264 27.99 -56.62 -6.80
C VAL A 264 28.67 -55.96 -7.99
N CYS A 265 28.70 -56.70 -9.10
CA CYS A 265 29.21 -56.20 -10.36
C CYS A 265 28.15 -56.38 -11.44
N ASP A 266 27.88 -55.32 -12.19
CA ASP A 266 27.03 -55.39 -13.37
C ASP A 266 27.66 -54.57 -14.50
N PHE A 267 27.22 -54.79 -15.74
CA PHE A 267 27.76 -54.13 -16.90
C PHE A 267 26.65 -53.58 -17.81
N ILE A 268 27.00 -52.52 -18.52
CA ILE A 268 26.26 -52.05 -19.70
C ILE A 268 26.99 -52.46 -20.96
N THR A 269 26.24 -52.64 -22.04
CA THR A 269 26.76 -52.98 -23.36
C THR A 269 26.75 -51.74 -24.24
N VAL A 270 27.88 -51.47 -24.89
CA VAL A 270 28.06 -50.33 -25.79
C VAL A 270 28.51 -50.82 -27.15
N PRO A 271 28.15 -50.13 -28.25
CA PRO A 271 28.67 -50.47 -29.57
C PRO A 271 30.20 -50.34 -29.60
N GLU A 272 30.90 -51.34 -30.13
CA GLU A 272 32.37 -51.29 -30.26
C GLU A 272 32.78 -50.04 -31.06
N GLY A 273 33.80 -49.33 -30.60
CA GLY A 273 34.29 -48.10 -31.23
C GLY A 273 33.48 -46.83 -30.93
N SER A 274 32.40 -46.91 -30.16
CA SER A 274 31.59 -45.73 -29.78
C SER A 274 32.20 -44.89 -28.66
N LEU A 275 33.13 -45.44 -27.87
CA LEU A 275 33.76 -44.76 -26.75
C LEU A 275 35.00 -43.98 -27.18
N LEU A 276 35.20 -42.81 -26.57
CA LEU A 276 36.34 -41.93 -26.78
C LEU A 276 37.39 -42.13 -25.68
N ALA A 277 38.64 -41.75 -25.95
CA ALA A 277 39.65 -41.67 -24.91
C ALA A 277 39.31 -40.53 -23.94
N GLY A 278 39.46 -40.76 -22.64
CA GLY A 278 39.17 -39.77 -21.60
C GLY A 278 38.89 -40.37 -20.23
N THR A 279 38.48 -39.51 -19.30
CA THR A 279 38.04 -39.90 -17.96
C THR A 279 36.55 -40.18 -17.97
N TYR A 280 36.18 -41.32 -17.43
CA TYR A 280 34.80 -41.77 -17.27
C TYR A 280 34.47 -41.83 -15.79
N THR A 281 33.19 -41.63 -15.47
CA THR A 281 32.71 -41.62 -14.09
C THR A 281 31.58 -42.62 -13.92
N LEU A 282 31.68 -43.47 -12.91
CA LEU A 282 30.61 -44.34 -12.44
C LEU A 282 30.00 -43.72 -11.19
N ASN A 283 28.74 -43.29 -11.28
CA ASN A 283 27.94 -42.91 -10.14
C ASN A 283 26.99 -44.04 -9.77
N VAL A 284 26.88 -44.35 -8.47
CA VAL A 284 25.98 -45.39 -7.97
C VAL A 284 24.98 -44.75 -7.01
N PHE A 285 23.69 -44.95 -7.31
CA PHE A 285 22.58 -44.39 -6.56
C PHE A 285 21.72 -45.49 -5.94
N GLU A 286 21.06 -45.15 -4.85
CA GLU A 286 19.91 -45.88 -4.32
C GLU A 286 18.75 -44.89 -4.23
N ASP A 287 17.63 -45.21 -4.89
CA ASP A 287 16.55 -44.26 -5.20
C ASP A 287 17.07 -43.02 -5.96
N GLU A 288 17.14 -41.87 -5.28
CA GLU A 288 17.64 -40.58 -5.80
C GLU A 288 18.96 -40.15 -5.15
N LYS A 289 19.45 -40.91 -4.16
CA LYS A 289 20.62 -40.53 -3.38
C LYS A 289 21.89 -41.12 -4.00
N LEU A 290 22.85 -40.26 -4.32
CA LEU A 290 24.19 -40.67 -4.70
C LEU A 290 24.90 -41.31 -3.50
N LEU A 291 25.35 -42.55 -3.64
CA LEU A 291 26.05 -43.29 -2.60
C LEU A 291 27.57 -43.23 -2.80
N THR A 292 28.03 -43.39 -4.03
CA THR A 292 29.46 -43.38 -4.36
C THR A 292 29.70 -42.99 -5.81
N THR A 293 30.89 -42.45 -6.05
CA THR A 293 31.40 -42.05 -7.36
C THR A 293 32.79 -42.63 -7.54
N ALA A 294 33.05 -43.24 -8.69
CA ALA A 294 34.36 -43.78 -9.06
C ALA A 294 34.76 -43.30 -10.46
N GLU A 295 35.98 -42.82 -10.61
CA GLU A 295 36.53 -42.42 -11.91
C GLU A 295 37.47 -43.47 -12.46
N PHE A 296 37.43 -43.68 -13.78
CA PHE A 296 38.31 -44.59 -14.49
C PHE A 296 38.68 -44.03 -15.86
N GLN A 297 39.89 -44.33 -16.32
CA GLN A 297 40.42 -43.75 -17.56
C GLN A 297 40.44 -44.75 -18.70
N LEU A 298 39.93 -44.33 -19.86
CA LEU A 298 40.05 -45.06 -21.12
C LEU A 298 41.02 -44.31 -22.06
N LYS A 299 41.81 -45.06 -22.81
CA LYS A 299 42.88 -44.59 -23.72
C LYS A 299 42.55 -44.88 -25.17
#